data_AF-A0A6V7IAI8-F1
#
_entry.id   AF-A0A6V7IAI8-F1
#
_cell.length_a   1.000
_cell.length_b   1.000
_cell.length_c   1.000
_cell.angle_alpha   90.00
_cell.angle_beta   90.00
_cell.angle_gamma   90.00
#
_symmetry.space_group_name_H-M   'P 1'
#
loop_
_entity.id
_entity.type
_entity.pdbx_description
1 polymer ?
#
loop_
_entity_poly.entity_id
_entity_poly.type
_entity_poly.pdbx_seq_one_letter_code
_entity_poly.pdbx_strand_id
1 'polypeptide(L)' 'GIAAICSANGRHLAMMPHPERSTQMWQWPYVPPSWKCQTSPWLKIFQNAYTWCTDIQN' A
#
# COMPACT_ATOMS: atom_id res chain seq x y z
N GLY A 1 -14.82 -10.91 -3.45
CA GLY A 1 -15.41 -10.50 -2.16
C GLY A 1 -14.87 -9.14 -1.75
N ILE A 2 -15.45 -8.53 -0.72
CA ILE A 2 -14.94 -7.28 -0.13
C ILE A 2 -13.78 -7.65 0.81
N ALA A 3 -12.60 -7.05 0.59
CA ALA A 3 -11.38 -7.33 1.37
C ALA A 3 -10.80 -6.10 2.08
N ALA A 4 -11.41 -4.93 1.87
CA ALA A 4 -11.05 -3.67 2.52
C ALA A 4 -12.27 -2.75 2.61
N ILE A 5 -12.34 -1.95 3.67
CA ILE A 5 -13.35 -0.91 3.88
C ILE A 5 -12.67 0.36 4.41
N CYS A 6 -13.20 1.52 4.04
CA CYS A 6 -12.68 2.82 4.44
C CYS A 6 -13.78 3.65 5.12
N SER A 7 -13.42 4.46 6.11
CA SER A 7 -14.34 5.44 6.69
C SER A 7 -14.80 6.45 5.62
N ALA A 8 -15.98 7.05 5.82
CA ALA A 8 -16.55 8.00 4.86
C ALA A 8 -15.62 9.21 4.56
N ASN A 9 -14.78 9.60 5.53
CA ASN A 9 -13.81 10.68 5.40
C ASN A 9 -12.40 10.23 4.96
N GLY A 10 -12.20 8.95 4.65
CA GLY A 10 -10.93 8.44 4.12
C GLY A 10 -9.80 8.23 5.15
N ARG A 11 -9.99 8.56 6.42
CA ARG A 11 -8.91 8.57 7.43
C ARG A 11 -8.60 7.21 8.05
N HIS A 12 -9.54 6.26 7.99
CA HIS A 12 -9.35 4.92 8.53
C HIS A 12 -9.64 3.88 7.45
N LEU A 13 -8.62 3.07 7.12
CA LEU A 13 -8.69 1.97 6.18
C LEU A 13 -8.44 0.67 6.94
N ALA A 14 -9.41 -0.24 6.91
CA ALA A 14 -9.28 -1.58 7.46
C ALA A 14 -9.30 -2.60 6.31
N MET A 15 -8.36 -3.54 6.32
CA MET A 15 -8.24 -4.53 5.25
C MET A 15 -7.76 -5.88 5.78
N MET A 16 -8.19 -6.95 5.12
CA MET A 16 -7.78 -8.33 5.42
C MET A 16 -6.41 -8.71 4.84
N PRO A 17 -6.01 -8.26 3.63
CA PRO A 17 -4.65 -8.49 3.13
C PRO A 17 -3.59 -7.85 4.03
N HIS A 18 -2.37 -8.39 3.97
CA HIS A 18 -1.20 -7.92 4.71
C HIS A 18 -0.23 -7.14 3.81
N PRO A 19 -0.53 -5.87 3.43
CA PRO A 19 0.34 -5.08 2.55
C PRO A 19 1.73 -4.85 3.13
N GLU A 20 1.85 -4.85 4.46
CA GLU A 20 3.12 -4.68 5.18
C GLU A 20 4.10 -5.83 4.93
N ARG A 21 3.60 -7.02 4.60
CA ARG A 21 4.41 -8.20 4.26
C ARG A 21 4.77 -8.27 2.78
N SER A 22 4.39 -7.27 1.99
CA SER A 22 4.51 -7.32 0.54
C SER A 22 4.95 -5.99 -0.06
N THR A 23 5.72 -5.18 0.68
CA THR A 23 6.24 -3.88 0.22
C THR A 23 7.47 -3.99 -0.69
N GLN A 24 8.22 -5.09 -0.57
CA GLN A 24 9.42 -5.36 -1.36
C GLN A 24 9.16 -6.45 -2.40
N MET A 25 9.84 -6.39 -3.55
CA MET A 25 9.65 -7.36 -4.62
C MET A 25 10.04 -8.79 -4.22
N TRP A 26 11.08 -8.96 -3.39
CA TRP A 26 11.51 -10.28 -2.93
C TRP A 26 10.50 -10.99 -2.02
N GLN A 27 9.55 -10.24 -1.43
CA GLN A 27 8.49 -10.81 -0.59
C GLN A 27 7.37 -11.43 -1.42
N TRP A 28 7.31 -11.14 -2.73
CA TRP A 28 6.28 -11.66 -3.61
C TRP A 28 6.66 -13.07 -4.07
N PRO A 29 5.79 -14.07 -3.89
CA PRO A 29 6.05 -15.42 -4.37
C PRO A 29 6.07 -15.50 -5.90
N TYR A 30 5.46 -14.53 -6.58
CA TYR A 30 5.43 -14.43 -8.03
C TYR A 30 5.41 -12.96 -8.48
N VAL A 31 6.19 -12.67 -9.51
CA VAL A 31 6.22 -11.38 -10.19
C VAL A 31 6.22 -11.64 -11.70
N PRO A 32 5.34 -11.01 -12.49
CA PRO A 32 5.37 -11.15 -13.95
C PRO A 32 6.73 -10.73 -14.53
N PRO A 33 7.33 -11.50 -15.47
CA PRO A 33 8.63 -11.16 -16.05
C PRO A 33 8.68 -9.79 -16.75
N SER A 34 7.54 -9.28 -17.21
CA SER A 34 7.41 -7.97 -17.84
C SER A 34 7.44 -6.80 -16.85
N TRP A 35 7.28 -7.06 -15.55
CA TRP A 35 7.30 -6.00 -14.53
C TRP A 35 8.73 -5.61 -14.18
N LYS A 36 9.07 -4.35 -14.47
CA LYS A 36 10.35 -3.74 -14.09
C LYS A 36 10.12 -2.72 -12.98
N CYS A 37 9.72 -3.19 -11.80
CA CYS A 37 9.52 -2.36 -10.61
C CYS A 37 10.56 -2.70 -9.53
N GLN A 38 11.10 -1.66 -8.89
CA GLN A 38 12.08 -1.83 -7.81
C GLN A 38 11.41 -2.22 -6.48
N THR A 39 10.17 -1.76 -6.27
CA THR A 39 9.37 -2.01 -5.08
C THR A 39 7.96 -2.41 -5.48
N SER A 40 7.26 -3.08 -4.56
CA SER A 40 5.90 -3.52 -4.82
C SER A 40 4.92 -2.35 -4.75
N PRO A 41 3.81 -2.38 -5.53
CA PRO A 41 2.73 -1.42 -5.42
C PRO A 41 2.16 -1.27 -4.01
N TRP A 42 2.24 -2.29 -3.17
CA TRP A 42 1.78 -2.23 -1.77
C TRP A 42 2.56 -1.21 -0.94
N LEU A 43 3.79 -0.85 -1.31
CA LEU A 43 4.52 0.22 -0.63
C LEU A 43 3.80 1.58 -0.71
N LYS A 44 3.01 1.81 -1.76
CA LYS A 44 2.34 3.09 -2.01
C LYS A 44 1.33 3.46 -0.91
N ILE A 45 0.72 2.49 -0.23
CA ILE A 45 -0.21 2.77 0.88
C ILE A 45 0.51 3.48 2.03
N PHE A 46 1.74 3.05 2.34
CA PHE A 46 2.55 3.62 3.42
C PHE A 46 3.15 4.97 3.01
N GLN A 47 3.57 5.11 1.75
CA GLN A 47 4.01 6.40 1.21
C GLN A 47 2.90 7.43 1.25
N ASN A 48 1.68 7.08 0.85
CA ASN A 48 0.54 8.00 0.90
C ASN A 48 0.21 8.42 2.34
N ALA A 49 0.27 7.49 3.30
CA ALA A 49 0.09 7.79 4.71
C ALA A 49 1.18 8.74 5.24
N TYR A 50 2.44 8.48 4.89
CA TYR A 50 3.56 9.37 5.24
C TYR A 50 3.37 10.77 4.66
N THR A 51 3.16 10.86 3.35
CA THR A 51 2.89 12.12 2.63
C THR A 51 1.73 12.87 3.27
N TRP A 52 0.62 12.21 3.60
CA TRP A 52 -0.50 12.87 4.28
C TRP A 52 -0.11 13.45 5.64
N CYS A 53 0.69 12.74 6.43
CA CYS A 53 1.17 13.24 7.73
C CYS A 53 2.16 14.42 7.58
N THR A 54 2.97 14.43 6.53
CA THR A 54 4.04 15.44 6.34
C THR A 54 3.61 16.64 5.52
N ASP A 55 2.62 16.49 4.65
CA ASP A 55 2.12 17.55 3.78
C ASP A 55 1.22 18.55 4.53
N ILE A 56 0.92 18.31 5.82
CA ILE A 56 0.36 19.32 6.72
C ILE A 56 1.45 20.34 7.05
N GLN A 57 1.83 21.14 6.05
CA GLN A 57 2.66 22.33 6.19
C GLN A 57 2.17 23.55 5.40
N ASN A 58 0.93 23.59 4.89
CA ASN A 58 0.29 24.84 4.47
C ASN A 58 -1.21 24.86 4.77
#